data_AF-A0A543J4H5-F1
#
_entry.id   AF-A0A543J4H5-F1
#
_cell.length_a   1.000
_cell.length_b   1.000
_cell.length_c   1.000
_cell.angle_alpha   90.00
_cell.angle_beta   90.00
_cell.angle_gamma   90.00
#
_symmetry.space_group_name_H-M   'P 1'
#
loop_
_entity.id
_entity.type
_entity.pdbx_description
1 polymer ?
#
loop_
_entity_poly.entity_id
_entity_poly.type
_entity_poly.pdbx_seq_one_letter_code
_entity_poly.pdbx_strand_id
1 'polypeptide(L)'
;MRAMNDQANITAYHHTGQGAPPGAATGWAREAEPAEPGAERPASGFRRIVAGVALLAWPVLEFLAFVTSPPGATHDPVIFREQDTKVQLSALLYLWATMAIIPTVLGLSHLLRSRLPRLSEIGAAIGLLGAAHALTLFTTDFYDLALAHELAPAQAEQVTARANDLWGFVYGMLLPGFLTHVGLYILLIGAAVARVLPWWAVPVALAGTIVPFLTVELSPLVQAIGALPHILVYGMLGLRVLRMSNDEWRYVAE
;
A
#
# COMPACT_ATOMS: atom_id res chain seq x y z
N MET A 1 -28.46 51.54 8.02
CA MET A 1 -27.83 52.86 7.82
C MET A 1 -26.32 52.65 7.74
N ARG A 2 -25.73 53.01 6.59
CA ARG A 2 -24.31 53.35 6.26
C ARG A 2 -23.17 52.44 6.80
N ALA A 3 -22.46 51.69 5.95
CA ALA A 3 -21.38 52.10 5.01
C ALA A 3 -20.07 52.45 5.77
N MET A 4 -19.01 51.63 5.66
CA MET A 4 -17.88 51.75 4.72
C MET A 4 -16.97 52.98 4.93
N ASN A 5 -15.66 52.69 4.86
CA ASN A 5 -14.55 53.53 4.35
C ASN A 5 -13.80 54.49 5.29
N ASP A 6 -12.49 54.25 5.46
CA ASP A 6 -11.37 55.05 4.89
C ASP A 6 -10.03 54.57 5.50
N GLN A 7 -9.19 53.85 4.74
CA GLN A 7 -8.10 54.34 3.89
C GLN A 7 -7.03 55.20 4.58
N ALA A 8 -5.84 54.57 4.72
CA ALA A 8 -4.51 55.06 4.36
C ALA A 8 -4.07 56.47 4.82
N ASN A 9 -2.99 56.52 5.60
CA ASN A 9 -1.95 57.51 5.33
C ASN A 9 -0.54 57.02 5.70
N ILE A 10 0.35 57.22 4.74
CA ILE A 10 1.78 56.94 4.71
C ILE A 10 2.48 58.20 5.22
N THR A 11 3.47 58.08 6.12
CA THR A 11 4.62 59.01 6.07
C THR A 11 5.87 58.45 6.74
N ALA A 12 6.97 58.68 6.03
CA ALA A 12 8.35 58.29 6.28
C ALA A 12 8.94 58.78 7.62
N TYR A 13 9.85 57.98 8.16
CA TYR A 13 10.91 58.44 9.05
C TYR A 13 12.25 57.98 8.49
N HIS A 14 13.07 58.93 8.05
CA HIS A 14 14.48 58.74 7.70
C HIS A 14 15.34 59.63 8.62
N HIS A 15 16.44 59.02 9.10
CA HIS A 15 17.70 59.57 9.59
C HIS A 15 17.81 60.25 10.97
N THR A 16 18.51 59.57 11.89
CA THR A 16 19.88 59.85 12.43
C THR A 16 19.99 59.09 13.76
N GLY A 17 20.84 58.07 13.96
CA GLY A 17 22.29 58.09 13.97
C GLY A 17 22.78 58.04 15.42
N GLN A 18 23.31 56.90 15.91
CA GLN A 18 24.37 56.78 16.93
C GLN A 18 24.58 55.34 17.43
N GLY A 19 25.80 54.82 17.23
CA GLY A 19 26.51 53.93 18.17
C GLY A 19 26.05 52.47 18.31
N ALA A 20 26.41 51.60 17.36
CA ALA A 20 26.48 50.15 17.63
C ALA A 20 27.87 49.79 18.21
N PRO A 21 27.97 49.04 19.33
CA PRO A 21 29.25 48.63 19.89
C PRO A 21 29.95 47.57 19.02
N PRO A 22 31.30 47.54 18.98
CA PRO A 22 32.05 46.50 18.28
C PRO A 22 31.98 45.20 19.07
N GLY A 23 31.32 44.17 18.52
CA GLY A 23 31.33 42.83 19.12
C GLY A 23 30.16 41.91 18.82
N ALA A 24 29.10 42.37 18.15
CA ALA A 24 28.02 41.48 17.72
C ALA A 24 28.35 40.84 16.36
N ALA A 25 29.32 39.92 16.37
CA ALA A 25 29.44 38.93 15.30
C ALA A 25 28.15 38.11 15.32
N THR A 26 27.37 38.30 14.29
CA THR A 26 26.07 37.71 14.08
C THR A 26 26.18 36.19 13.86
N GLY A 27 25.89 35.42 14.90
CA GLY A 27 25.88 33.95 14.88
C GLY A 27 24.77 33.29 14.02
N TRP A 28 24.17 34.02 13.08
CA TRP A 28 23.22 33.49 12.10
C TRP A 28 23.88 33.04 10.79
N ALA A 29 25.18 33.29 10.62
CA ALA A 29 26.00 32.66 9.60
C ALA A 29 26.79 31.49 10.19
N ARG A 30 26.10 30.53 10.83
CA ARG A 30 26.63 29.16 10.82
C ARG A 30 26.52 28.73 9.36
N GLU A 31 27.62 28.88 8.63
CA GLU A 31 27.86 28.19 7.38
C GLU A 31 27.30 26.77 7.58
N ALA A 32 26.31 26.41 6.77
CA ALA A 32 25.90 25.02 6.69
C ALA A 32 27.15 24.29 6.20
N GLU A 33 27.90 23.71 7.14
CA GLU A 33 28.98 22.80 6.82
C GLU A 33 28.45 21.86 5.74
N PRO A 34 29.10 21.78 4.57
CA PRO A 34 28.68 20.82 3.57
C PRO A 34 28.71 19.45 4.24
N ALA A 35 27.53 18.83 4.36
CA ALA A 35 27.40 17.54 5.00
C ALA A 35 28.49 16.61 4.47
N GLU A 36 29.29 16.03 5.37
CA GLU A 36 30.43 15.22 4.96
C GLU A 36 29.99 14.20 3.88
N PRO A 37 30.73 14.10 2.77
CA PRO A 37 30.47 13.10 1.75
C PRO A 37 30.65 11.71 2.37
N GLY A 38 29.56 11.11 2.85
CA GLY A 38 29.57 9.81 3.52
C GLY A 38 28.68 9.66 4.76
N ALA A 39 28.08 10.74 5.27
CA ALA A 39 27.14 10.62 6.38
C ALA A 39 25.82 9.97 5.91
N GLU A 40 25.72 8.65 6.02
CA GLU A 40 24.49 7.90 5.77
C GLU A 40 23.34 8.49 6.60
N ARG A 41 22.28 8.98 5.93
CA ARG A 41 21.04 9.34 6.62
C ARG A 41 20.27 8.06 6.95
N PRO A 42 20.07 7.69 8.24
CA PRO A 42 19.54 6.38 8.64
C PRO A 42 18.19 6.02 8.03
N ALA A 43 17.36 7.03 7.73
CA ALA A 43 16.01 6.84 7.20
C ALA A 43 15.96 6.26 5.78
N SER A 44 17.02 6.42 4.98
CA SER A 44 17.06 5.91 3.60
C SER A 44 17.18 4.38 3.55
N GLY A 45 18.06 3.81 4.39
CA GLY A 45 18.20 2.37 4.54
C GLY A 45 16.97 1.71 5.15
N PHE A 46 16.33 2.35 6.13
CA PHE A 46 15.08 1.84 6.71
C PHE A 46 13.97 1.70 5.66
N ARG A 47 13.70 2.75 4.87
CA ARG A 47 12.66 2.70 3.82
C ARG A 47 12.95 1.64 2.76
N ARG A 48 14.21 1.48 2.35
CA ARG A 48 14.63 0.43 1.41
C ARG A 48 14.36 -0.96 1.96
N ILE A 49 14.75 -1.21 3.22
CA ILE A 49 14.54 -2.50 3.88
C ILE A 49 13.04 -2.80 4.00
N VAL A 50 12.24 -1.84 4.48
CA VAL A 50 10.80 -1.99 4.61
C VAL A 50 10.15 -2.30 3.25
N ALA A 51 10.49 -1.57 2.20
CA ALA A 51 9.98 -1.83 0.85
C ALA A 51 10.38 -3.23 0.33
N GLY A 52 11.66 -3.59 0.47
CA GLY A 52 12.18 -4.89 0.01
C GLY A 52 11.59 -6.08 0.77
N VAL A 53 11.44 -5.96 2.09
CA VAL A 53 10.78 -6.97 2.92
C VAL A 53 9.29 -7.07 2.59
N ALA A 54 8.61 -5.95 2.40
CA ALA A 54 7.19 -5.93 2.04
C ALA A 54 6.90 -6.61 0.70
N LEU A 55 7.73 -6.34 -0.31
CA LEU A 55 7.67 -6.97 -1.64
C LEU A 55 7.78 -8.51 -1.58
N LEU A 56 8.47 -9.04 -0.56
CA LEU A 56 8.56 -10.48 -0.31
C LEU A 56 7.42 -10.98 0.58
N ALA A 57 7.13 -10.26 1.65
CA ALA A 57 6.18 -10.68 2.67
C ALA A 57 4.75 -10.72 2.14
N TRP A 58 4.32 -9.72 1.36
CA TRP A 58 2.96 -9.65 0.84
C TRP A 58 2.53 -10.93 0.08
N PRO A 59 3.21 -11.34 -1.00
CA PRO A 59 2.77 -12.51 -1.77
C PRO A 59 2.96 -13.84 -1.03
N VAL A 60 3.89 -13.90 -0.06
CA VAL A 60 4.04 -15.08 0.82
C VAL A 60 2.87 -15.17 1.80
N LEU A 61 2.47 -14.05 2.42
CA LEU A 61 1.32 -13.99 3.30
C LEU A 61 0.03 -14.29 2.55
N GLU A 62 -0.12 -13.78 1.33
CA GLU A 62 -1.25 -14.10 0.44
C GLU A 62 -1.31 -15.60 0.14
N PHE A 63 -0.18 -16.22 -0.23
CA PHE A 63 -0.11 -17.67 -0.45
C PHE A 63 -0.54 -18.46 0.80
N LEU A 64 0.00 -18.10 1.96
CA LEU A 64 -0.34 -18.75 3.22
C LEU A 64 -1.83 -18.56 3.56
N ALA A 65 -2.37 -17.37 3.29
CA ALA A 65 -3.79 -17.08 3.50
C ALA A 65 -4.65 -18.07 2.70
N PHE A 66 -4.42 -18.22 1.39
CA PHE A 66 -5.11 -19.21 0.56
C PHE A 66 -4.95 -20.64 1.07
N VAL A 67 -3.74 -21.06 1.46
CA VAL A 67 -3.50 -22.41 1.98
C VAL A 67 -4.30 -22.67 3.26
N THR A 68 -4.49 -21.63 4.09
CA THR A 68 -5.22 -21.72 5.35
C THR A 68 -6.71 -21.43 5.23
N SER A 69 -7.21 -20.99 4.07
CA SER A 69 -8.62 -20.67 3.90
C SER A 69 -9.51 -21.90 4.07
N PRO A 70 -10.74 -21.74 4.60
CA PRO A 70 -11.74 -22.81 4.59
C PRO A 70 -12.10 -23.21 3.15
N PRO A 71 -12.53 -24.46 2.92
CA PRO A 71 -12.98 -24.89 1.60
C PRO A 71 -14.35 -24.26 1.24
N GLY A 72 -14.62 -24.16 -0.06
CA GLY A 72 -15.90 -23.65 -0.59
C GLY A 72 -15.76 -22.25 -1.20
N ALA A 73 -16.67 -21.93 -2.11
CA ALA A 73 -16.70 -20.64 -2.82
C ALA A 73 -17.44 -19.53 -2.04
N THR A 74 -18.18 -19.89 -1.00
CA THR A 74 -19.07 -19.00 -0.24
C THR A 74 -18.77 -19.03 1.25
N HIS A 75 -19.04 -17.91 1.94
CA HIS A 75 -19.05 -17.75 3.40
C HIS A 75 -20.18 -18.58 4.06
N ASP A 76 -20.14 -19.90 3.85
CA ASP A 76 -21.10 -20.84 4.43
C ASP A 76 -20.94 -20.84 5.96
N PRO A 77 -21.98 -20.46 6.73
CA PRO A 77 -21.88 -20.38 8.18
C PRO A 77 -21.60 -21.72 8.87
N VAL A 78 -22.00 -22.84 8.27
CA VAL A 78 -21.70 -24.18 8.81
C VAL A 78 -20.20 -24.44 8.68
N ILE A 79 -19.64 -24.21 7.49
CA ILE A 79 -18.20 -24.40 7.25
C ILE A 79 -17.38 -23.45 8.13
N PHE A 80 -17.77 -22.18 8.23
CA PHE A 80 -17.07 -21.20 9.05
C PHE A 80 -17.04 -21.61 10.53
N ARG A 81 -18.16 -22.10 11.06
CA ARG A 81 -18.24 -22.61 12.43
C ARG A 81 -17.36 -23.85 12.65
N GLU A 82 -17.37 -24.79 11.70
CA GLU A 82 -16.58 -26.03 11.79
C GLU A 82 -15.07 -25.81 11.58
N GLN A 83 -14.69 -24.77 10.83
CA GLN A 83 -13.31 -24.45 10.46
C GLN A 83 -12.85 -23.13 11.10
N ASP A 84 -13.34 -22.80 12.28
CA ASP A 84 -13.10 -21.55 13.01
C ASP A 84 -11.64 -21.06 12.91
N THR A 85 -10.69 -21.91 13.33
CA THR A 85 -9.26 -21.54 13.34
C THR A 85 -8.73 -21.20 11.95
N LYS A 86 -9.21 -21.88 10.91
CA LYS A 86 -8.79 -21.61 9.53
C LYS A 86 -9.32 -20.27 9.05
N VAL A 87 -10.60 -19.96 9.32
CA VAL A 87 -11.20 -18.67 8.99
C VAL A 87 -10.43 -17.53 9.64
N GLN A 88 -10.15 -17.62 10.95
CA GLN A 88 -9.39 -16.59 11.65
C GLN A 88 -7.97 -16.43 11.10
N LEU A 89 -7.29 -17.56 10.84
CA LEU A 89 -5.92 -17.55 10.35
C LEU A 89 -5.83 -16.99 8.93
N SER A 90 -6.70 -17.41 8.01
CA SER A 90 -6.71 -16.89 6.64
C SER A 90 -7.06 -15.41 6.61
N ALA A 91 -8.07 -14.98 7.35
CA ALA A 91 -8.47 -13.58 7.45
C ALA A 91 -7.33 -12.70 7.99
N LEU A 92 -6.66 -13.16 9.05
CA LEU A 92 -5.50 -12.46 9.63
C LEU A 92 -4.34 -12.38 8.64
N LEU A 93 -4.02 -13.47 7.94
CA LEU A 93 -2.96 -13.51 6.94
C LEU A 93 -3.25 -12.59 5.76
N TYR A 94 -4.48 -12.55 5.25
CA TYR A 94 -4.87 -11.60 4.20
C TYR A 94 -4.82 -10.15 4.67
N LEU A 95 -5.20 -9.88 5.92
CA LEU A 95 -5.09 -8.54 6.50
C LEU A 95 -3.63 -8.08 6.52
N TRP A 96 -2.72 -8.92 7.02
CA TRP A 96 -1.29 -8.62 7.02
C TRP A 96 -0.70 -8.54 5.61
N ALA A 97 -1.15 -9.40 4.68
CA ALA A 97 -0.78 -9.34 3.28
C ALA A 97 -1.14 -7.97 2.69
N THR A 98 -2.37 -7.50 2.94
CA THR A 98 -2.87 -6.20 2.49
C THR A 98 -2.10 -5.04 3.12
N MET A 99 -1.79 -5.11 4.41
CA MET A 99 -0.95 -4.12 5.07
C MET A 99 0.45 -4.05 4.45
N ALA A 100 1.03 -5.19 4.05
CA ALA A 100 2.32 -5.25 3.37
C ALA A 100 2.28 -4.70 1.93
N ILE A 101 1.10 -4.60 1.30
CA ILE A 101 0.96 -3.94 0.00
C ILE A 101 1.27 -2.44 0.11
N ILE A 102 0.95 -1.78 1.23
CA ILE A 102 1.20 -0.34 1.42
C ILE A 102 2.69 0.01 1.21
N PRO A 103 3.65 -0.56 1.96
CA PRO A 103 5.07 -0.34 1.70
C PRO A 103 5.56 -0.89 0.36
N THR A 104 4.91 -1.92 -0.19
CA THR A 104 5.18 -2.41 -1.56
C THR A 104 4.90 -1.33 -2.61
N VAL A 105 3.72 -0.72 -2.55
CA VAL A 105 3.29 0.37 -3.45
C VAL A 105 4.22 1.56 -3.32
N LEU A 106 4.57 1.97 -2.10
CA LEU A 106 5.51 3.06 -1.85
C LEU A 106 6.92 2.74 -2.37
N GLY A 107 7.39 1.50 -2.21
CA GLY A 107 8.67 1.05 -2.71
C GLY A 107 8.76 1.08 -4.24
N LEU A 108 7.73 0.57 -4.93
CA LEU A 108 7.64 0.60 -6.38
C LEU A 108 7.50 2.03 -6.92
N SER A 109 6.68 2.85 -6.27
CA SER A 109 6.54 4.27 -6.60
C SER A 109 7.89 4.99 -6.50
N HIS A 110 8.66 4.73 -5.43
CA HIS A 110 9.99 5.29 -5.25
C HIS A 110 10.95 4.91 -6.39
N LEU A 111 10.93 3.66 -6.85
CA LEU A 111 11.76 3.20 -7.98
C LEU A 111 11.46 3.92 -9.31
N LEU A 112 10.25 4.49 -9.44
CA LEU A 112 9.77 5.13 -10.66
C LEU A 112 9.79 6.66 -10.59
N ARG A 113 10.02 7.24 -9.42
CA ARG A 113 9.69 8.65 -9.18
C ARG A 113 10.45 9.64 -10.07
N SER A 114 11.73 9.39 -10.40
CA SER A 114 12.50 10.29 -11.27
C SER A 114 12.32 10.01 -12.75
N ARG A 115 12.18 8.74 -13.15
CA ARG A 115 12.08 8.35 -14.57
C ARG A 115 10.66 8.41 -15.14
N LEU A 116 9.66 8.09 -14.33
CA LEU A 116 8.26 7.97 -14.74
C LEU A 116 7.34 8.56 -13.65
N PRO A 117 7.47 9.86 -13.32
CA PRO A 117 6.79 10.49 -12.19
C PRO A 117 5.27 10.33 -12.25
N ARG A 118 4.66 10.51 -13.43
CA ARG A 118 3.20 10.37 -13.60
C ARG A 118 2.70 8.96 -13.28
N LEU A 119 3.38 7.92 -13.76
CA LEU A 119 2.98 6.53 -13.47
C LEU A 119 3.22 6.20 -11.99
N SER A 120 4.31 6.72 -11.43
CA SER A 120 4.60 6.59 -10.00
C SER A 120 3.48 7.16 -9.13
N GLU A 121 3.08 8.41 -9.38
CA GLU A 121 2.06 9.11 -8.59
C GLU A 121 0.67 8.50 -8.77
N ILE A 122 0.24 8.25 -10.01
CA ILE A 122 -1.08 7.66 -10.29
C ILE A 122 -1.16 6.25 -9.72
N GLY A 123 -0.14 5.43 -9.97
CA GLY A 123 -0.09 4.06 -9.47
C GLY A 123 -0.07 4.00 -7.94
N ALA A 124 0.68 4.90 -7.29
CA ALA A 124 0.70 5.00 -5.83
C ALA A 124 -0.65 5.46 -5.27
N ALA A 125 -1.25 6.50 -5.84
CA ALA A 125 -2.53 7.02 -5.36
C ALA A 125 -3.65 5.97 -5.45
N ILE A 126 -3.78 5.32 -6.61
CA ILE A 126 -4.79 4.30 -6.85
C ILE A 126 -4.50 3.05 -5.98
N GLY A 127 -3.24 2.62 -5.92
CA GLY A 127 -2.83 1.42 -5.19
C GLY A 127 -3.01 1.56 -3.67
N LEU A 128 -2.65 2.72 -3.10
CA LEU A 128 -2.83 2.99 -1.67
C LEU A 128 -4.30 3.14 -1.29
N LEU A 129 -5.10 3.81 -2.12
CA LEU A 129 -6.54 3.90 -1.90
C LEU A 129 -7.17 2.50 -1.90
N GLY A 130 -6.85 1.68 -2.90
CA GLY A 130 -7.31 0.31 -2.94
C GLY A 130 -6.87 -0.50 -1.73
N ALA A 131 -5.60 -0.41 -1.33
CA ALA A 131 -5.08 -1.19 -0.21
C ALA A 131 -5.81 -0.83 1.10
N ALA A 132 -6.12 0.45 1.32
CA ALA A 132 -6.90 0.90 2.47
C ALA A 132 -8.31 0.29 2.49
N HIS A 133 -8.98 0.22 1.33
CA HIS A 133 -10.29 -0.41 1.21
C HIS A 133 -10.24 -1.94 1.34
N ALA A 134 -9.20 -2.58 0.81
CA ALA A 134 -9.00 -4.04 0.90
C ALA A 134 -8.85 -4.54 2.35
N LEU A 135 -8.39 -3.69 3.29
CA LEU A 135 -8.41 -4.04 4.72
C LEU A 135 -9.84 -4.32 5.22
N THR A 136 -10.84 -3.62 4.69
CA THR A 136 -12.24 -3.86 5.03
C THR A 136 -12.69 -5.23 4.55
N LEU A 137 -12.34 -5.60 3.31
CA LEU A 137 -12.72 -6.88 2.69
C LEU A 137 -12.32 -8.06 3.58
N PHE A 138 -11.10 -8.09 4.09
CA PHE A 138 -10.65 -9.22 4.91
C PHE A 138 -11.07 -9.13 6.38
N THR A 139 -11.62 -7.99 6.80
CA THR A 139 -12.23 -7.89 8.13
C THR A 139 -13.63 -8.53 8.16
N THR A 140 -14.31 -8.67 7.01
CA THR A 140 -15.67 -9.26 6.98
C THR A 140 -15.68 -10.71 7.46
N ASP A 141 -14.64 -11.49 7.18
CA ASP A 141 -14.53 -12.88 7.60
C ASP A 141 -14.66 -13.06 9.12
N PHE A 142 -14.15 -12.13 9.92
CA PHE A 142 -14.30 -12.16 11.38
C PHE A 142 -15.76 -11.91 11.81
N TYR A 143 -16.46 -11.02 11.11
CA TYR A 143 -17.88 -10.76 11.37
C TYR A 143 -18.75 -11.93 10.92
N ASP A 144 -18.49 -12.49 9.74
CA ASP A 144 -19.20 -13.67 9.24
C ASP A 144 -18.98 -14.89 10.15
N LEU A 145 -17.76 -15.06 10.69
CA LEU A 145 -17.49 -16.09 11.71
C LEU A 145 -18.26 -15.84 13.00
N ALA A 146 -18.34 -14.60 13.48
CA ALA A 146 -19.13 -14.26 14.66
C ALA A 146 -20.63 -14.53 14.43
N LEU A 147 -21.17 -14.16 13.26
CA LEU A 147 -22.53 -14.48 12.87
C LEU A 147 -22.77 -15.99 12.80
N ALA A 148 -21.80 -16.75 12.28
CA ALA A 148 -21.87 -18.20 12.23
C ALA A 148 -21.96 -18.85 13.63
N HIS A 149 -21.28 -18.30 14.64
CA HIS A 149 -21.37 -18.81 16.02
C HIS A 149 -22.65 -18.39 16.75
N GLU A 150 -23.11 -17.17 16.52
CA GLU A 150 -24.21 -16.58 17.31
C GLU A 150 -25.61 -16.84 16.73
N LEU A 151 -25.71 -17.13 15.43
CA LEU A 151 -27.00 -17.26 14.74
C LEU A 151 -27.19 -18.65 14.12
N ALA A 152 -28.46 -19.00 13.90
CA ALA A 152 -28.78 -20.14 13.04
C ALA A 152 -28.25 -19.88 11.61
N PRO A 153 -27.77 -20.89 10.86
CA PRO A 153 -27.15 -20.70 9.54
C PRO A 153 -27.97 -19.83 8.57
N ALA A 154 -29.28 -20.10 8.45
CA ALA A 154 -30.17 -19.33 7.59
C ALA A 154 -30.30 -17.85 8.00
N GLN A 155 -30.16 -17.54 9.29
CA GLN A 155 -30.18 -16.15 9.77
C GLN A 155 -28.86 -15.45 9.50
N ALA A 156 -27.72 -16.12 9.71
CA ALA A 156 -26.40 -15.59 9.36
C ALA A 156 -26.32 -15.25 7.86
N GLU A 157 -26.74 -16.18 6.99
CA GLU A 157 -26.83 -15.96 5.54
C GLU A 157 -27.71 -14.75 5.18
N GLN A 158 -28.88 -14.60 5.83
CA GLN A 158 -29.76 -13.45 5.60
C GLN A 158 -29.11 -12.12 5.97
N VAL A 159 -28.33 -12.08 7.06
CA VAL A 159 -27.60 -10.87 7.47
C VAL A 159 -26.51 -10.52 6.46
N THR A 160 -25.68 -11.49 6.04
CA THR A 160 -24.62 -11.28 5.05
C THR A 160 -25.21 -10.89 3.69
N ALA A 161 -26.29 -11.53 3.24
CA ALA A 161 -27.02 -11.14 2.03
C ALA A 161 -27.55 -9.71 2.13
N ARG A 162 -28.12 -9.33 3.28
CA ARG A 162 -28.61 -7.98 3.50
C ARG A 162 -27.50 -6.94 3.49
N ALA A 163 -26.32 -7.26 4.01
CA ALA A 163 -25.14 -6.39 3.94
C ALA A 163 -24.71 -6.18 2.47
N ASN A 164 -24.75 -7.23 1.65
CA ASN A 164 -24.44 -7.15 0.21
C ASN A 164 -25.47 -6.34 -0.61
N ASP A 165 -26.69 -6.10 -0.11
CA ASP A 165 -27.64 -5.16 -0.73
C ASP A 165 -27.33 -3.69 -0.42
N LEU A 166 -26.48 -3.42 0.59
CA LEU A 166 -26.14 -2.05 0.97
C LEU A 166 -25.14 -1.48 -0.04
N TRP A 167 -25.61 -0.58 -0.90
CA TRP A 167 -24.78 0.04 -1.94
C TRP A 167 -23.51 0.69 -1.37
N GLY A 168 -23.58 1.30 -0.18
CA GLY A 168 -22.42 1.94 0.47
C GLY A 168 -21.36 0.93 0.90
N PHE A 169 -21.77 -0.27 1.32
CA PHE A 169 -20.86 -1.35 1.65
C PHE A 169 -20.19 -1.92 0.39
N VAL A 170 -20.98 -2.28 -0.62
CA VAL A 170 -20.45 -2.87 -1.86
C VAL A 170 -19.63 -1.88 -2.67
N TYR A 171 -20.21 -0.75 -3.06
CA TYR A 171 -19.56 0.22 -3.97
C TYR A 171 -18.66 1.21 -3.24
N GLY A 172 -18.95 1.50 -1.98
CA GLY A 172 -18.17 2.44 -1.18
C GLY A 172 -17.03 1.78 -0.39
N MET A 173 -17.13 0.50 -0.04
CA MET A 173 -16.11 -0.18 0.78
C MET A 173 -15.44 -1.36 0.08
N LEU A 174 -16.18 -2.34 -0.44
CA LEU A 174 -15.62 -3.58 -0.98
C LEU A 174 -14.97 -3.41 -2.36
N LEU A 175 -15.74 -2.95 -3.36
CA LEU A 175 -15.27 -2.83 -4.74
C LEU A 175 -14.05 -1.90 -4.90
N PRO A 176 -13.93 -0.78 -4.17
CA PRO A 176 -12.71 0.03 -4.21
C PRO A 176 -11.44 -0.74 -3.79
N GLY A 177 -11.55 -1.83 -3.02
CA GLY A 177 -10.42 -2.70 -2.69
C GLY A 177 -9.69 -3.25 -3.93
N PHE A 178 -10.41 -3.45 -5.03
CA PHE A 178 -9.82 -3.91 -6.30
C PHE A 178 -8.94 -2.88 -6.99
N LEU A 179 -9.03 -1.60 -6.61
CA LEU A 179 -8.11 -0.56 -7.09
C LEU A 179 -6.65 -0.86 -6.71
N THR A 180 -6.42 -1.68 -5.68
CA THR A 180 -5.08 -2.15 -5.29
C THR A 180 -4.36 -2.77 -6.47
N HIS A 181 -5.04 -3.66 -7.18
CA HIS A 181 -4.51 -4.34 -8.35
C HIS A 181 -4.24 -3.34 -9.48
N VAL A 182 -5.17 -2.43 -9.74
CA VAL A 182 -5.01 -1.39 -10.78
C VAL A 182 -3.76 -0.56 -10.52
N GLY A 183 -3.57 -0.08 -9.29
CA GLY A 183 -2.39 0.69 -8.90
C GLY A 183 -1.10 -0.10 -9.02
N LEU A 184 -1.09 -1.35 -8.55
CA LEU A 184 0.05 -2.26 -8.68
C LEU A 184 0.41 -2.52 -10.13
N TYR A 185 -0.55 -2.73 -11.03
CA TYR A 185 -0.28 -2.93 -12.45
C TYR A 185 0.26 -1.68 -13.13
N ILE A 186 -0.22 -0.49 -12.79
CA ILE A 186 0.35 0.78 -13.28
C ILE A 186 1.83 0.87 -12.87
N LEU A 187 2.15 0.55 -11.62
CA LEU A 187 3.53 0.56 -11.12
C LEU A 187 4.38 -0.55 -11.75
N LEU A 188 3.84 -1.76 -11.94
CA LEU A 188 4.57 -2.87 -12.54
C LEU A 188 4.85 -2.64 -14.03
N ILE A 189 3.89 -2.08 -14.76
CA ILE A 189 4.08 -1.60 -16.13
C ILE A 189 5.15 -0.50 -16.14
N GLY A 190 5.09 0.45 -15.21
CA GLY A 190 6.14 1.45 -15.04
C GLY A 190 7.53 0.84 -14.82
N ALA A 191 7.63 -0.19 -13.99
CA ALA A 191 8.87 -0.93 -13.74
C ALA A 191 9.39 -1.64 -14.99
N ALA A 192 8.50 -2.21 -15.82
CA ALA A 192 8.86 -2.81 -17.10
C ALA A 192 9.33 -1.75 -18.12
N VAL A 193 8.62 -0.62 -18.23
CA VAL A 193 8.98 0.51 -19.10
C VAL A 193 10.35 1.09 -18.70
N ALA A 194 10.58 1.26 -17.39
CA ALA A 194 11.85 1.73 -16.83
C ALA A 194 12.98 0.68 -16.88
N ARG A 195 12.71 -0.52 -17.42
CA ARG A 195 13.63 -1.67 -17.50
C ARG A 195 14.16 -2.14 -16.14
N VAL A 196 13.41 -1.90 -15.07
CA VAL A 196 13.67 -2.47 -13.74
C VAL A 196 13.31 -3.97 -13.73
N LEU A 197 12.27 -4.33 -14.49
CA LEU A 197 11.83 -5.70 -14.74
C LEU A 197 11.70 -5.99 -16.24
N PRO A 198 11.78 -7.26 -16.65
CA PRO A 198 11.43 -7.67 -18.00
C PRO A 198 9.92 -7.62 -18.24
N TRP A 199 9.49 -7.38 -19.48
CA TRP A 199 8.08 -7.24 -19.84
C TRP A 199 7.21 -8.47 -19.56
N TRP A 200 7.78 -9.67 -19.53
CA TRP A 200 7.05 -10.88 -19.18
C TRP A 200 6.54 -10.88 -17.72
N ALA A 201 7.16 -10.08 -16.84
CA ALA A 201 6.76 -10.02 -15.44
C ALA A 201 5.34 -9.47 -15.26
N VAL A 202 4.89 -8.60 -16.17
CA VAL A 202 3.54 -8.01 -16.13
C VAL A 202 2.45 -9.08 -16.34
N PRO A 203 2.41 -9.85 -17.46
CA PRO A 203 1.42 -10.90 -17.63
C PRO A 203 1.56 -12.05 -16.62
N VAL A 204 2.77 -12.32 -16.10
CA VAL A 204 2.95 -13.31 -15.03
C VAL A 204 2.28 -12.83 -13.74
N ALA A 205 2.52 -11.59 -13.29
CA ALA A 205 1.80 -11.05 -12.14
C ALA A 205 0.28 -11.02 -12.39
N LEU A 206 -0.16 -10.67 -13.60
CA LEU A 206 -1.57 -10.71 -13.99
C LEU A 206 -2.20 -12.10 -13.83
N ALA A 207 -1.48 -13.15 -14.24
CA ALA A 207 -1.91 -14.51 -14.00
C ALA A 207 -2.09 -14.78 -12.49
N GLY A 208 -1.21 -14.25 -11.66
CA GLY A 208 -1.32 -14.41 -10.20
C GLY A 208 -2.58 -13.78 -9.61
N THR A 209 -2.99 -12.62 -10.13
CA THR A 209 -4.26 -11.99 -9.72
C THR A 209 -5.47 -12.74 -10.27
N ILE A 210 -5.43 -13.23 -11.51
CA ILE A 210 -6.62 -13.80 -12.18
C ILE A 210 -6.90 -15.24 -11.72
N VAL A 211 -5.87 -16.05 -11.47
CA VAL A 211 -6.02 -17.49 -11.16
C VAL A 211 -6.98 -17.75 -9.99
N PRO A 212 -6.90 -17.05 -8.84
CA PRO A 212 -7.83 -17.26 -7.74
C PRO A 212 -9.30 -17.02 -8.13
N PHE A 213 -9.59 -16.03 -8.97
CA PHE A 213 -10.94 -15.77 -9.46
C PHE A 213 -11.45 -16.85 -10.41
N LEU A 214 -10.58 -17.38 -11.27
CA LEU A 214 -10.93 -18.47 -12.19
C LEU A 214 -11.09 -19.82 -11.49
N THR A 215 -10.59 -19.93 -10.25
CA THR A 215 -10.55 -21.17 -9.48
C THR A 215 -11.33 -21.08 -8.18
N VAL A 216 -12.24 -20.11 -8.06
CA VAL A 216 -13.04 -19.86 -6.85
C VAL A 216 -13.86 -21.09 -6.40
N GLU A 217 -14.31 -21.91 -7.35
CA GLU A 217 -15.04 -23.16 -7.10
C GLU A 217 -14.14 -24.37 -6.77
N LEU A 218 -12.82 -24.19 -6.83
CA LEU A 218 -11.84 -25.23 -6.57
C LEU A 218 -11.28 -25.11 -5.14
N SER A 219 -10.52 -26.11 -4.72
CA SER A 219 -9.96 -26.14 -3.37
C SER A 219 -9.04 -24.93 -3.12
N PRO A 220 -8.93 -24.45 -1.85
CA PRO A 220 -8.06 -23.33 -1.51
C PRO A 220 -6.60 -23.53 -1.92
N LEU A 221 -6.13 -24.78 -1.96
CA LEU A 221 -4.79 -25.13 -2.44
C LEU A 221 -4.61 -24.85 -3.94
N VAL A 222 -5.64 -25.05 -4.76
CA VAL A 222 -5.60 -24.70 -6.19
C VAL A 222 -5.61 -23.18 -6.36
N GLN A 223 -6.41 -22.46 -5.56
CA GLN A 223 -6.42 -21.00 -5.56
C GLN A 223 -5.05 -20.43 -5.16
N ALA A 224 -4.37 -21.05 -4.19
CA ALA A 224 -3.03 -20.67 -3.72
C ALA A 224 -1.97 -20.67 -4.83
N ILE A 225 -2.16 -21.45 -5.90
CA ILE A 225 -1.26 -21.44 -7.08
C ILE A 225 -1.20 -20.04 -7.70
N GLY A 226 -2.27 -19.26 -7.60
CA GLY A 226 -2.31 -17.85 -8.03
C GLY A 226 -1.31 -16.95 -7.31
N ALA A 227 -0.95 -17.24 -6.06
CA ALA A 227 0.06 -16.45 -5.36
C ALA A 227 1.49 -16.73 -5.87
N LEU A 228 1.76 -17.87 -6.52
CA LEU A 228 3.11 -18.24 -6.97
C LEU A 228 3.68 -17.25 -8.03
N PRO A 229 2.91 -16.83 -9.06
CA PRO A 229 3.35 -15.76 -9.95
C PRO A 229 3.65 -14.44 -9.23
N HIS A 230 2.88 -14.05 -8.20
CA HIS A 230 3.18 -12.87 -7.39
C HIS A 230 4.49 -13.05 -6.61
N ILE A 231 4.70 -14.20 -5.96
CA ILE A 231 5.96 -14.52 -5.26
C ILE A 231 7.15 -14.40 -6.22
N LEU A 232 7.02 -14.92 -7.44
CA LEU A 232 8.09 -14.82 -8.44
C LEU A 232 8.39 -13.37 -8.81
N VAL A 233 7.37 -12.60 -9.23
CA VAL A 233 7.56 -11.25 -9.76
C VAL A 233 7.96 -10.26 -8.67
N TYR A 234 7.21 -10.19 -7.59
CA TYR A 234 7.48 -9.28 -6.48
C TYR A 234 8.66 -9.74 -5.64
N GLY A 235 8.92 -11.05 -5.55
CA GLY A 235 10.12 -11.58 -4.91
C GLY A 235 11.41 -11.22 -5.64
N MET A 236 11.43 -11.25 -6.98
CA MET A 236 12.56 -10.72 -7.76
C MET A 236 12.79 -9.24 -7.47
N LEU A 237 11.74 -8.43 -7.42
CA LEU A 237 11.82 -7.00 -7.08
C LEU A 237 12.30 -6.79 -5.65
N GLY A 238 11.74 -7.51 -4.68
CA GLY A 238 12.12 -7.42 -3.27
C GLY A 238 13.58 -7.76 -3.06
N LEU A 239 14.04 -8.89 -3.62
CA LEU A 239 15.46 -9.27 -3.60
C LEU A 239 16.35 -8.24 -4.28
N ARG A 240 15.91 -7.66 -5.40
CA ARG A 240 16.64 -6.58 -6.07
C ARG A 240 16.77 -5.35 -5.17
N VAL A 241 15.69 -4.90 -4.55
CA VAL A 241 15.66 -3.74 -3.63
C VAL A 241 16.54 -3.99 -2.41
N LEU A 242 16.49 -5.19 -1.82
CA LEU A 242 17.32 -5.55 -0.67
C LEU A 242 18.81 -5.64 -0.99
N ARG A 243 19.16 -5.89 -2.26
CA ARG A 243 20.56 -5.94 -2.73
C ARG A 243 21.11 -4.59 -3.16
N MET A 244 20.26 -3.58 -3.40
CA MET A 244 20.73 -2.22 -3.72
C MET A 244 21.49 -1.64 -2.54
N SER A 245 22.50 -0.78 -2.78
CA SER A 245 23.08 0.06 -1.72
C SER A 245 22.12 1.19 -1.29
N ASN A 246 22.41 1.84 -0.16
CA ASN A 246 21.58 2.97 0.28
C ASN A 246 21.68 4.14 -0.70
N ASP A 247 22.86 4.35 -1.28
CA ASP A 247 23.10 5.38 -2.28
C ASP A 247 22.40 5.06 -3.59
N GLU A 248 22.47 3.81 -4.07
CA GLU A 248 21.72 3.37 -5.25
C GLU A 248 20.22 3.60 -5.07
N TRP A 249 19.67 3.23 -3.91
CA TRP A 249 18.27 3.48 -3.59
C TRP A 249 17.91 4.97 -3.62
N ARG A 250 18.82 5.85 -3.20
CA ARG A 250 18.61 7.31 -3.25
C ARG A 250 18.69 7.85 -4.67
N TYR A 251 19.70 7.44 -5.44
CA TYR A 251 19.95 7.93 -6.80
C TYR A 251 18.93 7.46 -7.82
N VAL A 252 18.31 6.28 -7.63
CA VAL A 252 17.17 5.85 -8.48
C VAL A 252 16.00 6.83 -8.39
N ALA A 253 16.02 7.70 -7.39
CA ALA A 253 14.92 8.50 -6.97
C ALA A 253 15.21 10.02 -7.15
N GLU A 254 16.47 10.39 -7.39
CA GLU A 254 16.85 11.72 -7.89
C GLU A 254 16.78 11.73 -9.43
#